data_AF-A0A4D6QG62-F1
#
_entry.id   AF-A0A4D6QG62-F1
#
_cell.length_a   1.000
_cell.length_b   1.000
_cell.length_c   1.000
_cell.angle_alpha   90.00
_cell.angle_beta   90.00
_cell.angle_gamma   90.00
#
_symmetry.space_group_name_H-M   'P 1'
#
loop_
_entity.id
_entity.type
_entity.pdbx_description
1 polymer ?
#
loop_
_entity_poly.entity_id
_entity_poly.type
_entity_poly.pdbx_seq_one_letter_code
_entity_poly.pdbx_strand_id
1 'polypeptide(L)'
;MKSLQYDPFEGGAERSLTTYDLENGYVRKTQKKTYKFFALAMAVFGLQVLAGILSATDFVRPFGLFLGDILPFTVLRSYHTLFQIYWFFMCWVGYTTFFLPRLAPVPRGQGFLIDLLFAACVVVGLGAMLGIYAGQTGILTGAAAYWLGSQGWEFMEMGRAFQILLLVAFSMWILIIYRGIRPWLTRKNLWSVPAWLLYGSGVMVFFLFFGLLVRPDTNFAIADFWRWMVVHMWVEVTFEVFTTVIVAYMLVQMGLITRVMAERVI
;
A
#
# COMPACT_ATOMS: atom_id res chain seq x y z
N MET A 1 -21.51 11.57 -20.28
CA MET A 1 -20.20 11.18 -19.69
C MET A 1 -19.22 12.27 -20.09
N LYS A 2 -18.71 13.12 -19.18
CA LYS A 2 -17.71 14.13 -19.58
C LYS A 2 -16.47 13.40 -20.09
N SER A 3 -16.12 13.63 -21.36
CA SER A 3 -14.90 13.14 -22.00
C SER A 3 -13.68 13.54 -21.18
N LEU A 4 -12.59 12.79 -21.30
CA LEU A 4 -11.29 13.23 -20.81
C LEU A 4 -11.01 14.59 -21.47
N GLN A 5 -10.78 15.62 -20.66
CA GLN A 5 -10.56 16.99 -21.14
C GLN A 5 -9.21 17.12 -21.88
N TYR A 6 -8.39 16.07 -21.81
CA TYR A 6 -7.06 15.94 -22.38
C TYR A 6 -6.82 14.46 -22.66
N ASP A 7 -6.36 14.09 -23.86
CA ASP A 7 -5.79 12.76 -24.07
C ASP A 7 -4.50 12.71 -23.24
N PRO A 8 -4.42 11.85 -22.20
CA PRO A 8 -3.29 11.87 -21.28
C PRO A 8 -1.94 11.55 -21.96
N PHE A 9 -1.95 11.13 -23.23
CA PHE A 9 -0.76 10.65 -23.94
C PHE A 9 -0.64 11.07 -25.42
N GLU A 10 -1.64 11.73 -26.02
CA GLU A 10 -1.50 12.32 -27.39
C GLU A 10 -1.08 13.81 -27.38
N GLY A 11 -1.06 14.51 -26.24
CA GLY A 11 -0.85 15.98 -26.20
C GLY A 11 0.48 16.51 -25.61
N GLY A 12 1.44 15.64 -25.30
CA GLY A 12 2.53 15.95 -24.34
C GLY A 12 3.70 16.84 -24.78
N ALA A 13 3.47 17.93 -25.52
CA ALA A 13 4.55 18.90 -25.80
C ALA A 13 4.15 20.39 -25.83
N GLU A 14 2.87 20.76 -25.90
CA GLU A 14 2.53 22.17 -26.16
C GLU A 14 2.32 23.03 -24.90
N ARG A 15 1.97 22.45 -23.74
CA ARG A 15 1.75 23.24 -22.52
C ARG A 15 1.87 22.42 -21.24
N SER A 16 2.60 22.96 -20.25
CA SER A 16 2.64 22.42 -18.89
C SER A 16 1.34 22.72 -18.13
N LEU A 17 0.93 21.80 -17.25
CA LEU A 17 -0.22 22.02 -16.37
C LEU A 17 0.05 23.22 -15.45
N THR A 18 -0.82 24.22 -15.48
CA THR A 18 -0.72 25.38 -14.58
C THR A 18 -1.53 25.16 -13.30
N THR A 19 -1.21 25.91 -12.24
CA THR A 19 -1.99 25.89 -10.99
C THR A 19 -3.47 26.17 -11.24
N TYR A 20 -3.78 27.12 -12.14
CA TYR A 20 -5.13 27.45 -12.54
C TYR A 20 -5.89 26.26 -13.16
N ASP A 21 -5.22 25.44 -13.97
CA ASP A 21 -5.84 24.26 -14.59
C ASP A 21 -6.17 23.18 -13.55
N LEU A 22 -5.34 23.06 -12.51
CA LEU A 22 -5.57 22.11 -11.40
C LEU A 22 -6.73 22.54 -10.50
N GLU A 23 -6.83 23.84 -10.18
CA GLU A 23 -7.91 24.40 -9.35
C GLU A 23 -9.27 24.28 -10.02
N ASN A 24 -9.32 24.41 -11.35
CA ASN A 24 -10.54 24.27 -12.14
C ASN A 24 -10.84 22.82 -12.55
N GLY A 25 -10.00 21.86 -12.15
CA GLY A 25 -10.13 20.45 -12.49
C GLY A 25 -11.35 19.79 -11.83
N TYR A 26 -12.17 19.09 -12.62
CA TYR A 26 -13.31 18.35 -12.08
C TYR A 26 -12.88 17.05 -11.37
N VAL A 27 -13.03 17.02 -10.04
CA VAL A 27 -12.76 15.81 -9.23
C VAL A 27 -13.96 14.85 -9.30
N ARG A 28 -13.74 13.64 -9.84
CA ARG A 28 -14.78 12.61 -9.99
C ARG A 28 -15.16 12.01 -8.63
N LYS A 29 -16.39 11.49 -8.52
CA LYS A 29 -16.89 10.84 -7.29
C LYS A 29 -16.00 9.67 -6.82
N THR A 30 -15.42 8.91 -7.74
CA THR A 30 -14.48 7.82 -7.43
C THR A 30 -13.16 8.33 -6.84
N GLN A 31 -12.68 9.48 -7.30
CA GLN A 31 -11.48 10.13 -6.76
C GLN A 31 -11.72 10.63 -5.34
N LYS A 32 -12.88 11.24 -5.05
CA LYS A 32 -13.22 11.66 -3.68
C LYS A 32 -13.27 10.49 -2.69
N LYS A 33 -13.59 9.27 -3.13
CA LYS A 33 -13.59 8.08 -2.26
C LYS A 33 -12.19 7.70 -1.79
N THR A 34 -11.13 8.08 -2.51
CA THR A 34 -9.75 7.73 -2.12
C THR A 34 -9.21 8.59 -0.97
N TYR A 35 -9.84 9.73 -0.67
CA TYR A 35 -9.45 10.60 0.46
C TYR A 35 -9.47 9.86 1.79
N LYS A 36 -10.37 8.89 1.94
CA LYS A 36 -10.44 8.04 3.13
C LYS A 36 -9.15 7.23 3.36
N PHE A 37 -8.47 6.79 2.30
CA PHE A 37 -7.18 6.08 2.41
C PHE A 37 -6.08 7.01 2.91
N PHE A 38 -6.00 8.24 2.40
CA PHE A 38 -5.02 9.23 2.86
C PHE A 38 -5.29 9.66 4.31
N ALA A 39 -6.56 9.83 4.69
CA ALA A 39 -6.93 10.12 6.08
C ALA A 39 -6.52 8.97 7.03
N LEU A 40 -6.78 7.72 6.63
CA LEU A 40 -6.32 6.54 7.36
C LEU A 40 -4.79 6.49 7.46
N ALA A 41 -4.08 6.77 6.37
CA ALA A 41 -2.63 6.81 6.35
C ALA A 41 -2.07 7.85 7.34
N MET A 42 -2.60 9.07 7.35
CA MET A 42 -2.18 10.10 8.31
C MET A 42 -2.41 9.68 9.77
N ALA A 43 -3.56 9.07 10.06
CA ALA A 43 -3.85 8.57 11.41
C ALA A 43 -2.85 7.48 11.84
N VAL A 44 -2.61 6.50 10.97
CA VAL A 44 -1.67 5.40 11.25
C VAL A 44 -0.22 5.89 11.30
N PHE A 45 0.15 6.88 10.49
CA PHE A 45 1.46 7.55 10.59
C PHE A 45 1.65 8.23 11.95
N GLY A 46 0.63 8.94 12.45
CA GLY A 46 0.65 9.49 13.80
C GLY A 46 0.85 8.42 14.87
N LEU A 47 0.12 7.29 14.77
CA LEU A 47 0.29 6.15 15.69
C LEU A 47 1.69 5.53 15.60
N GLN A 48 2.27 5.45 14.40
CA GLN A 48 3.62 4.93 14.17
C GLN A 48 4.68 5.79 14.86
N VAL A 49 4.59 7.11 14.71
CA VAL A 49 5.51 8.06 15.35
C VAL A 49 5.37 7.97 16.87
N LEU A 50 4.13 7.94 17.39
CA LEU A 50 3.88 7.78 18.83
C LEU A 50 4.47 6.46 19.37
N ALA A 51 4.27 5.34 18.67
CA ALA A 51 4.86 4.05 19.06
C ALA A 51 6.41 4.11 19.09
N GLY A 52 7.02 4.87 18.16
CA GLY A 52 8.46 5.11 18.16
C GLY A 52 8.93 5.93 19.38
N ILE A 53 8.22 7.02 19.70
CA ILE A 53 8.54 7.86 20.87
C ILE A 53 8.38 7.06 22.17
N LEU A 54 7.28 6.31 22.31
CA LEU A 54 7.02 5.50 23.50
C LEU A 54 8.06 4.38 23.65
N SER A 55 8.45 3.72 22.57
CA SER A 55 9.47 2.66 22.63
C SER A 55 10.86 3.21 23.01
N ALA A 56 11.22 4.41 22.54
CA ALA A 56 12.46 5.08 22.95
C ALA A 56 12.41 5.52 24.43
N THR A 57 11.23 5.91 24.92
CA THR A 57 11.02 6.35 26.32
C THR A 57 11.33 5.23 27.31
N ASP A 58 11.05 3.97 26.99
CA ASP A 58 11.37 2.82 27.86
C ASP A 58 12.89 2.61 28.06
N PHE A 59 13.71 3.05 27.11
CA PHE A 59 15.17 2.99 27.22
C PHE A 59 15.75 4.16 28.02
N VAL A 60 15.21 5.37 27.83
CA VAL A 60 15.71 6.60 28.50
C VAL A 60 15.13 6.77 29.90
N ARG A 61 13.90 6.29 30.13
CA ARG A 61 13.14 6.36 31.38
C ARG A 61 13.07 7.77 31.99
N PRO A 62 12.56 8.76 31.24
CA PRO A 62 12.39 10.10 31.78
C PRO A 62 11.49 10.04 33.03
N PHE A 63 11.94 10.67 34.12
CA PHE A 63 11.23 10.72 35.40
C PHE A 63 10.98 9.35 36.06
N GLY A 64 11.67 8.28 35.63
CA GLY A 64 11.51 6.94 36.20
C GLY A 64 10.19 6.23 35.81
N LEU A 65 9.45 6.75 34.82
CA LEU A 65 8.24 6.11 34.31
C LEU A 65 8.61 4.86 33.49
N PHE A 66 7.94 3.74 33.76
CA PHE A 66 8.05 2.49 33.00
C PHE A 66 6.71 2.21 32.31
N LEU A 67 6.67 2.30 30.98
CA LEU A 67 5.43 2.10 30.20
C LEU A 67 5.18 0.62 29.89
N GLY A 68 6.20 -0.22 30.07
CA GLY A 68 6.18 -1.64 29.74
C GLY A 68 5.12 -2.48 30.44
N ASP A 69 4.55 -2.00 31.55
CA ASP A 69 3.45 -2.69 32.25
C ASP A 69 2.13 -2.63 31.48
N ILE A 70 1.92 -1.57 30.68
CA ILE A 70 0.69 -1.37 29.89
C ILE A 70 0.95 -1.66 28.42
N LEU A 71 2.04 -1.11 27.87
CA LEU A 71 2.45 -1.29 26.48
C LEU A 71 3.87 -1.82 26.45
N PRO A 72 4.06 -3.15 26.40
CA PRO A 72 5.38 -3.74 26.35
C PRO A 72 6.18 -3.24 25.15
N PHE A 73 7.49 -3.09 25.32
CA PHE A 73 8.41 -2.69 24.26
C PHE A 73 8.26 -3.53 22.98
N THR A 74 8.03 -4.83 23.12
CA THR A 74 7.81 -5.75 21.98
C THR A 74 6.63 -5.31 21.11
N VAL A 75 5.52 -4.88 21.74
CA VAL A 75 4.32 -4.39 21.06
C VAL A 75 4.59 -3.05 20.41
N LEU A 76 5.19 -2.11 21.15
CA LEU A 76 5.50 -0.78 20.63
C LEU A 76 6.44 -0.84 19.42
N ARG A 77 7.45 -1.72 19.47
CA ARG A 77 8.35 -1.99 18.35
C ARG A 77 7.58 -2.53 17.15
N SER A 78 6.73 -3.54 17.35
CA SER A 78 5.92 -4.12 16.28
C SER A 78 4.93 -3.14 15.67
N TYR A 79 4.32 -2.25 16.47
CA TYR A 79 3.49 -1.16 15.96
C TYR A 79 4.33 -0.18 15.14
N HIS A 80 5.49 0.22 15.63
CA HIS A 80 6.35 1.18 14.93
C HIS A 80 6.78 0.65 13.55
N THR A 81 7.25 -0.60 13.45
CA THR A 81 7.71 -1.20 12.19
C THR A 81 6.56 -1.51 11.25
N LEU A 82 5.48 -2.13 11.75
CA LEU A 82 4.38 -2.56 10.90
C LEU A 82 3.52 -1.39 10.42
N PHE A 83 3.26 -0.41 11.27
CA PHE A 83 2.50 0.78 10.87
C PHE A 83 3.27 1.61 9.85
N GLN A 84 4.61 1.66 9.93
CA GLN A 84 5.45 2.33 8.94
C GLN A 84 5.20 1.77 7.53
N ILE A 85 5.14 0.45 7.40
CA ILE A 85 4.81 -0.22 6.14
C ILE A 85 3.35 0.07 5.79
N TYR A 86 2.42 -0.08 6.73
CA TYR A 86 1.00 -0.02 6.45
C TYR A 86 0.51 1.35 5.95
N TRP A 87 0.83 2.45 6.65
CA TRP A 87 0.36 3.79 6.24
C TRP A 87 0.91 4.17 4.86
N PHE A 88 2.15 3.78 4.60
CA PHE A 88 2.83 4.01 3.34
C PHE A 88 2.08 3.35 2.18
N PHE A 89 1.71 2.06 2.32
CA PHE A 89 0.91 1.38 1.30
C PHE A 89 -0.49 1.97 1.14
N MET A 90 -1.11 2.48 2.21
CA MET A 90 -2.42 3.16 2.09
C MET A 90 -2.33 4.40 1.20
N CYS A 91 -1.22 5.16 1.26
CA CYS A 91 -0.98 6.29 0.36
C CYS A 91 -0.90 5.83 -1.11
N TRP A 92 -0.16 4.76 -1.39
CA TRP A 92 -0.01 4.26 -2.77
C TRP A 92 -1.27 3.65 -3.35
N VAL A 93 -2.02 2.90 -2.54
CA VAL A 93 -3.35 2.40 -2.91
C VAL A 93 -4.29 3.56 -3.20
N GLY A 94 -4.30 4.58 -2.34
CA GLY A 94 -5.10 5.79 -2.51
C GLY A 94 -4.74 6.56 -3.78
N TYR A 95 -3.45 6.75 -4.03
CA TYR A 95 -2.92 7.49 -5.17
C TYR A 95 -3.20 6.79 -6.51
N THR A 96 -2.84 5.52 -6.64
CA THR A 96 -3.09 4.75 -7.87
C THR A 96 -4.57 4.66 -8.21
N THR A 97 -5.42 4.51 -7.20
CA THR A 97 -6.89 4.49 -7.39
C THR A 97 -7.44 5.87 -7.76
N PHE A 98 -6.91 6.94 -7.16
CA PHE A 98 -7.28 8.34 -7.48
C PHE A 98 -6.96 8.66 -8.93
N PHE A 99 -5.93 8.02 -9.44
CA PHE A 99 -5.40 8.25 -10.76
C PHE A 99 -6.23 7.58 -11.88
N LEU A 100 -6.72 6.35 -11.70
CA LEU A 100 -7.42 5.57 -12.75
C LEU A 100 -8.47 6.34 -13.58
N PRO A 101 -9.35 7.19 -13.01
CA PRO A 101 -10.37 7.89 -13.78
C PRO A 101 -9.85 8.94 -14.77
N ARG A 102 -8.55 9.28 -14.70
CA ARG A 102 -7.87 10.14 -15.69
C ARG A 102 -7.37 9.34 -16.90
N LEU A 103 -7.19 8.03 -16.78
CA LEU A 103 -6.73 7.18 -17.88
C LEU A 103 -7.86 6.71 -18.78
N ALA A 104 -8.94 6.24 -18.17
CA ALA A 104 -10.03 5.63 -18.89
C ALA A 104 -11.39 5.95 -18.24
N PRO A 105 -12.49 5.76 -18.98
CA PRO A 105 -13.82 5.84 -18.42
C PRO A 105 -13.98 4.89 -17.23
N VAL A 106 -14.56 5.39 -16.14
CA VAL A 106 -14.75 4.63 -14.90
C VAL A 106 -15.66 3.42 -15.16
N PRO A 107 -15.20 2.18 -14.87
CA PRO A 107 -16.03 0.98 -15.00
C PRO A 107 -17.24 0.99 -14.05
N ARG A 108 -18.32 0.30 -14.42
CA ARG A 108 -19.47 0.08 -13.54
C ARG A 108 -19.01 -0.65 -12.27
N GLY A 109 -19.52 -0.25 -11.10
CA GLY A 109 -19.19 -0.87 -9.81
C GLY A 109 -17.84 -0.47 -9.20
N GLN A 110 -17.02 0.36 -9.86
CA GLN A 110 -15.69 0.73 -9.36
C GLN A 110 -15.75 1.41 -7.98
N GLY A 111 -16.76 2.28 -7.75
CA GLY A 111 -16.92 2.95 -6.46
C GLY A 111 -17.16 2.00 -5.30
N PHE A 112 -17.93 0.93 -5.52
CA PHE A 112 -18.18 -0.10 -4.51
C PHE A 112 -16.92 -0.89 -4.19
N LEU A 113 -16.14 -1.29 -5.22
CA LEU A 113 -14.87 -1.99 -5.01
C LEU A 113 -13.88 -1.15 -4.21
N ILE A 114 -13.84 0.17 -4.43
CA ILE A 114 -12.98 1.08 -3.66
C ILE A 114 -13.41 1.15 -2.19
N ASP A 115 -14.72 1.22 -1.91
CA ASP A 115 -15.21 1.20 -0.52
C ASP A 115 -14.98 -0.15 0.15
N LEU A 116 -15.15 -1.26 -0.58
CA LEU A 116 -14.88 -2.61 -0.08
C LEU A 116 -13.39 -2.79 0.22
N LEU A 117 -12.51 -2.30 -0.65
CA LEU A 117 -11.06 -2.27 -0.41
C LEU A 117 -10.73 -1.48 0.84
N PHE A 118 -11.31 -0.29 0.99
CA PHE A 118 -11.10 0.52 2.18
C PHE A 118 -11.54 -0.20 3.46
N ALA A 119 -12.73 -0.82 3.45
CA ALA A 119 -13.23 -1.59 4.57
C ALA A 119 -12.29 -2.76 4.93
N ALA A 120 -11.83 -3.51 3.93
CA ALA A 120 -10.87 -4.60 4.12
C ALA A 120 -9.55 -4.09 4.73
N CYS A 121 -9.02 -2.99 4.22
CA CYS A 121 -7.83 -2.35 4.79
C CYS A 121 -8.05 -2.00 6.26
N VAL A 122 -9.14 -1.31 6.61
CA VAL A 122 -9.45 -0.94 8.01
C VAL A 122 -9.54 -2.16 8.91
N VAL A 123 -10.20 -3.23 8.46
CA VAL A 123 -10.28 -4.49 9.21
C VAL A 123 -8.90 -5.10 9.43
N VAL A 124 -8.03 -5.09 8.41
CA VAL A 124 -6.63 -5.56 8.56
C VAL A 124 -5.85 -4.69 9.54
N GLY A 125 -5.94 -3.37 9.44
CA GLY A 125 -5.18 -2.45 10.29
C GLY A 125 -5.59 -2.57 11.77
N LEU A 126 -6.90 -2.57 12.04
CA LEU A 126 -7.43 -2.77 13.40
C LEU A 126 -7.16 -4.19 13.91
N GLY A 127 -7.33 -5.19 13.04
CA GLY A 127 -7.06 -6.59 13.35
C GLY A 127 -5.59 -6.84 13.70
N ALA A 128 -4.66 -6.27 12.94
CA ALA A 128 -3.23 -6.33 13.24
C ALA A 128 -2.90 -5.61 14.55
N MET A 129 -3.45 -4.41 14.78
CA MET A 129 -3.22 -3.66 16.02
C MET A 129 -3.68 -4.46 17.25
N LEU A 130 -4.95 -4.89 17.27
CA LEU A 130 -5.52 -5.64 18.39
C LEU A 130 -4.89 -7.03 18.53
N GLY A 131 -4.65 -7.70 17.40
CA GLY A 131 -4.04 -9.03 17.34
C GLY A 131 -2.62 -9.05 17.87
N ILE A 132 -1.77 -8.11 17.45
CA ILE A 132 -0.38 -8.04 17.92
C ILE A 132 -0.33 -7.82 19.42
N TYR A 133 -1.14 -6.88 19.95
CA TYR A 133 -1.22 -6.66 21.38
C TYR A 133 -1.66 -7.93 22.12
N ALA A 134 -2.78 -8.54 21.71
CA ALA A 134 -3.31 -9.73 22.39
C ALA A 134 -2.38 -10.95 22.28
N GLY A 135 -1.68 -11.11 21.15
CA GLY A 135 -0.74 -12.20 20.93
C GLY A 135 0.56 -12.04 21.73
N GLN A 136 1.11 -10.82 21.78
CA GLN A 136 2.40 -10.58 22.46
C GLN A 136 2.26 -10.39 23.98
N THR A 137 1.10 -9.93 24.48
CA THR A 137 0.81 -9.87 25.92
C THR A 137 0.36 -11.22 26.51
N GLY A 138 0.16 -12.23 25.66
CA GLY A 138 -0.27 -13.57 26.09
C GLY A 138 -1.76 -13.71 26.36
N ILE A 139 -2.58 -12.72 26.03
CA ILE A 139 -4.06 -12.81 26.09
C ILE A 139 -4.56 -13.90 25.12
N LEU A 140 -3.96 -13.97 23.93
CA LEU A 140 -4.16 -15.07 22.97
C LEU A 140 -2.94 -15.98 22.98
N THR A 141 -3.15 -17.28 23.00
CA THR A 141 -2.09 -18.30 23.01
C THR A 141 -2.36 -19.41 22.00
N GLY A 142 -1.34 -20.22 21.70
CA GLY A 142 -1.44 -21.37 20.81
C GLY A 142 -1.89 -21.00 19.39
N ALA A 143 -2.80 -21.81 18.82
CA ALA A 143 -3.28 -21.60 17.46
C ALA A 143 -4.01 -20.25 17.28
N ALA A 144 -4.72 -19.77 18.31
CA ALA A 144 -5.41 -18.48 18.25
C ALA A 144 -4.42 -17.31 18.08
N ALA A 145 -3.27 -17.38 18.75
CA ALA A 145 -2.20 -16.38 18.60
C ALA A 145 -1.60 -16.38 17.19
N TYR A 146 -1.40 -17.55 16.58
CA TYR A 146 -0.90 -17.64 15.20
C TYR A 146 -1.89 -17.05 14.17
N TRP A 147 -3.18 -17.33 14.33
CA TRP A 147 -4.20 -16.89 13.36
C TRP A 147 -4.64 -15.44 13.54
N LEU A 148 -4.90 -15.02 14.77
CA LEU A 148 -5.50 -13.72 15.09
C LEU A 148 -4.57 -12.82 15.93
N GLY A 149 -3.48 -13.36 16.46
CA GLY A 149 -2.56 -12.65 17.33
C GLY A 149 -1.33 -12.12 16.59
N SER A 150 -0.17 -12.61 17.00
CA SER A 150 1.14 -12.27 16.44
C SER A 150 1.87 -13.51 15.94
N GLN A 151 2.45 -13.45 14.73
CA GLN A 151 3.30 -14.53 14.19
C GLN A 151 4.74 -14.48 14.73
N GLY A 152 5.15 -13.37 15.36
CA GLY A 152 6.47 -13.24 16.01
C GLY A 152 7.65 -12.94 15.07
N TRP A 153 7.40 -12.80 13.76
CA TRP A 153 8.42 -12.42 12.79
C TRP A 153 8.42 -10.91 12.56
N GLU A 154 9.59 -10.29 12.67
CA GLU A 154 9.74 -8.87 12.37
C GLU A 154 9.31 -8.53 10.94
N PHE A 155 8.55 -7.44 10.79
CA PHE A 155 7.85 -6.99 9.56
C PHE A 155 6.67 -7.86 9.10
N MET A 156 6.44 -9.00 9.74
CA MET A 156 5.36 -9.93 9.46
C MET A 156 4.62 -10.32 10.74
N GLU A 157 4.44 -9.36 11.65
CA GLU A 157 3.95 -9.63 12.99
C GLU A 157 2.46 -9.94 13.03
N MET A 158 1.66 -9.42 12.10
CA MET A 158 0.21 -9.63 12.11
C MET A 158 -0.17 -11.11 12.03
N GLY A 159 -1.25 -11.51 12.69
CA GLY A 159 -1.78 -12.87 12.62
C GLY A 159 -2.08 -13.33 11.18
N ARG A 160 -2.02 -14.65 10.96
CA ARG A 160 -2.17 -15.24 9.62
C ARG A 160 -3.47 -14.85 8.91
N ALA A 161 -4.58 -14.77 9.64
CA ALA A 161 -5.87 -14.40 9.06
C ALA A 161 -5.84 -12.99 8.46
N PHE A 162 -5.22 -12.04 9.17
CA PHE A 162 -5.08 -10.66 8.72
C PHE A 162 -4.08 -10.54 7.57
N GLN A 163 -3.02 -11.33 7.56
CA GLN A 163 -2.10 -11.41 6.42
C GLN A 163 -2.81 -11.92 5.15
N ILE A 164 -3.64 -12.96 5.26
CA ILE A 164 -4.43 -13.47 4.12
C ILE A 164 -5.44 -12.41 3.66
N LEU A 165 -6.13 -11.75 4.59
CA LEU A 165 -7.06 -10.67 4.26
C LEU A 165 -6.35 -9.50 3.57
N LEU A 166 -5.12 -9.17 3.99
CA LEU A 166 -4.27 -8.17 3.32
C LEU A 166 -3.94 -8.59 1.89
N LEU A 167 -3.56 -9.85 1.66
CA LEU A 167 -3.32 -10.39 0.32
C LEU A 167 -4.58 -10.29 -0.56
N VAL A 168 -5.75 -10.63 -0.01
CA VAL A 168 -7.03 -10.49 -0.71
C VAL A 168 -7.33 -9.03 -1.04
N ALA A 169 -7.10 -8.12 -0.09
CA ALA A 169 -7.28 -6.69 -0.29
C ALA A 169 -6.36 -6.15 -1.40
N PHE A 170 -5.07 -6.49 -1.37
CA PHE A 170 -4.14 -6.08 -2.42
C PHE A 170 -4.43 -6.74 -3.77
N SER A 171 -4.86 -8.00 -3.80
CA SER A 171 -5.31 -8.65 -5.05
C SER A 171 -6.53 -7.94 -5.63
N MET A 172 -7.47 -7.53 -4.77
CA MET A 172 -8.61 -6.71 -5.19
C MET A 172 -8.17 -5.32 -5.67
N TRP A 173 -7.14 -4.73 -5.09
CA TRP A 173 -6.56 -3.48 -5.58
C TRP A 173 -5.96 -3.64 -7.00
N ILE A 174 -5.25 -4.74 -7.28
CA ILE A 174 -4.82 -5.07 -8.65
C ILE A 174 -6.01 -5.22 -9.60
N LEU A 175 -7.09 -5.87 -9.16
CA LEU A 175 -8.31 -5.98 -9.95
C LEU A 175 -8.93 -4.59 -10.25
N ILE A 176 -8.92 -3.67 -9.29
CA ILE A 176 -9.38 -2.29 -9.45
C ILE A 176 -8.53 -1.56 -10.51
N ILE A 177 -7.20 -1.68 -10.43
CA ILE A 177 -6.27 -1.11 -11.42
C ILE A 177 -6.55 -1.69 -12.80
N TYR A 178 -6.54 -3.03 -12.91
CA TYR A 178 -6.79 -3.74 -14.16
C TYR A 178 -8.11 -3.30 -14.81
N ARG A 179 -9.22 -3.24 -14.06
CA ARG A 179 -10.51 -2.77 -14.57
C ARG A 179 -10.43 -1.34 -15.10
N GLY A 180 -9.67 -0.47 -14.42
CA GLY A 180 -9.50 0.93 -14.80
C GLY A 180 -8.70 1.11 -16.10
N ILE A 181 -7.71 0.26 -16.37
CA ILE A 181 -6.82 0.40 -17.54
C ILE A 181 -7.13 -0.59 -18.68
N ARG A 182 -7.96 -1.60 -18.44
CA ARG A 182 -8.29 -2.66 -19.41
C ARG A 182 -8.66 -2.11 -20.80
N PRO A 183 -9.49 -1.06 -20.96
CA PRO A 183 -9.84 -0.54 -22.29
C PRO A 183 -8.62 -0.03 -23.09
N TRP A 184 -7.54 0.29 -22.38
CA TRP A 184 -6.34 0.92 -22.92
C TRP A 184 -5.24 -0.11 -23.23
N LEU A 185 -5.28 -1.29 -22.58
CA LEU A 185 -4.32 -2.37 -22.76
C LEU A 185 -4.53 -3.10 -24.10
N THR A 186 -3.91 -2.57 -25.16
CA THR A 186 -3.90 -3.15 -26.52
C THR A 186 -2.49 -3.64 -26.90
N ARG A 187 -2.37 -4.52 -27.91
CA ARG A 187 -1.05 -5.06 -28.34
C ARG A 187 -0.01 -3.98 -28.68
N LYS A 188 -0.46 -2.81 -29.14
CA LYS A 188 0.42 -1.67 -29.47
C LYS A 188 0.94 -0.91 -28.25
N ASN A 189 0.28 -1.05 -27.11
CA ASN A 189 0.47 -0.22 -25.92
C ASN A 189 0.88 -1.03 -24.69
N LEU A 190 1.34 -2.27 -24.88
CA LEU A 190 1.70 -3.20 -23.79
C LEU A 190 2.88 -2.74 -22.94
N TRP A 191 3.74 -1.86 -23.46
CA TRP A 191 4.98 -1.39 -22.82
C TRP A 191 4.90 0.05 -22.34
N SER A 192 3.70 0.55 -22.21
CA SER A 192 3.46 1.92 -21.82
C SER A 192 3.39 2.11 -20.31
N VAL A 193 3.38 3.37 -19.89
CA VAL A 193 3.31 3.74 -18.48
C VAL A 193 2.10 3.13 -17.74
N PRO A 194 0.85 3.14 -18.25
CA PRO A 194 -0.26 2.46 -17.59
C PRO A 194 -0.13 0.93 -17.49
N ALA A 195 0.50 0.30 -18.49
CA ALA A 195 0.75 -1.13 -18.47
C ALA A 195 1.84 -1.49 -17.46
N TRP A 196 2.93 -0.71 -17.42
CA TRP A 196 3.97 -0.82 -16.40
C TRP A 196 3.43 -0.62 -14.98
N LEU A 197 2.47 0.29 -14.79
CA LEU A 197 1.80 0.44 -13.50
C LEU A 197 1.10 -0.86 -13.08
N LEU A 198 0.41 -1.55 -14.00
CA LEU A 198 -0.23 -2.83 -13.71
C LEU A 198 0.78 -3.93 -13.41
N TYR A 199 1.83 -4.05 -14.23
CA TYR A 199 2.85 -5.09 -14.05
C TYR A 199 3.62 -4.87 -12.76
N GLY A 200 4.07 -3.64 -12.49
CA GLY A 200 4.75 -3.28 -11.24
C GLY A 200 3.88 -3.55 -10.02
N SER A 201 2.62 -3.10 -10.03
CA SER A 201 1.68 -3.38 -8.94
C SER A 201 1.43 -4.89 -8.78
N GLY A 202 1.26 -5.61 -9.90
CA GLY A 202 0.98 -7.04 -9.91
C GLY A 202 2.15 -7.87 -9.36
N VAL A 203 3.37 -7.56 -9.80
CA VAL A 203 4.60 -8.19 -9.28
C VAL A 203 4.78 -7.88 -7.80
N MET A 204 4.56 -6.62 -7.39
CA MET A 204 4.59 -6.23 -5.99
C MET A 204 3.62 -7.08 -5.15
N VAL A 205 2.36 -7.25 -5.58
CA VAL A 205 1.41 -8.10 -4.84
C VAL A 205 1.77 -9.58 -4.91
N PHE A 206 2.34 -10.06 -6.02
CA PHE A 206 2.80 -11.43 -6.16
C PHE A 206 3.87 -11.80 -5.12
N PHE A 207 4.85 -10.93 -4.88
CA PHE A 207 5.91 -11.21 -3.90
C PHE A 207 5.39 -11.38 -2.46
N LEU A 208 4.27 -10.73 -2.10
CA LEU A 208 3.64 -10.92 -0.78
C LEU A 208 3.15 -12.36 -0.55
N PHE A 209 2.84 -13.11 -1.60
CA PHE A 209 2.39 -14.51 -1.46
C PHE A 209 3.49 -15.41 -0.89
N PHE A 210 4.78 -15.08 -1.09
CA PHE A 210 5.88 -15.82 -0.47
C PHE A 210 5.81 -15.79 1.06
N GLY A 211 5.17 -14.78 1.65
CA GLY A 211 4.97 -14.70 3.10
C GLY A 211 4.05 -15.79 3.66
N LEU A 212 3.30 -16.50 2.82
CA LEU A 212 2.52 -17.68 3.23
C LEU A 212 3.38 -18.93 3.46
N LEU A 213 4.62 -18.93 2.96
CA LEU A 213 5.57 -20.03 3.10
C LEU A 213 6.32 -20.00 4.43
N VAL A 214 6.34 -18.85 5.11
CA VAL A 214 6.90 -18.69 6.47
C VAL A 214 5.95 -19.35 7.46
N ARG A 215 6.27 -20.51 8.05
CA ARG A 215 5.38 -21.19 9.01
C ARG A 215 6.07 -21.50 10.34
N PRO A 216 5.33 -21.66 11.45
CA PRO A 216 5.93 -21.97 12.76
C PRO A 216 6.72 -23.29 12.80
N ASP A 217 6.37 -24.25 11.95
CA ASP A 217 6.99 -25.57 11.83
C ASP A 217 8.18 -25.63 10.86
N THR A 218 8.43 -24.56 10.09
CA THR A 218 9.54 -24.52 9.13
C THR A 218 10.87 -24.24 9.83
N ASN A 219 11.96 -24.80 9.28
CA ASN A 219 13.31 -24.49 9.74
C ASN A 219 13.55 -22.97 9.68
N PHE A 220 14.18 -22.41 10.72
CA PHE A 220 14.41 -20.97 10.84
C PHE A 220 15.08 -20.35 9.60
N ALA A 221 16.11 -20.99 9.03
CA ALA A 221 16.81 -20.46 7.86
C ALA A 221 15.92 -20.42 6.61
N ILE A 222 15.03 -21.40 6.45
CA ILE A 222 14.06 -21.44 5.35
C ILE A 222 12.97 -20.39 5.56
N ALA A 223 12.47 -20.25 6.80
CA ALA A 223 11.50 -19.23 7.17
C ALA A 223 12.06 -17.82 6.93
N ASP A 224 13.31 -17.58 7.33
CA ASP A 224 13.98 -16.29 7.17
C ASP A 224 14.25 -15.97 5.69
N PHE A 225 14.62 -16.96 4.88
CA PHE A 225 14.74 -16.82 3.43
C PHE A 225 13.43 -16.29 2.81
N TRP A 226 12.28 -16.92 3.12
CA TRP A 226 10.98 -16.46 2.61
C TRP A 226 10.55 -15.12 3.20
N ARG A 227 10.90 -14.83 4.45
CA ARG A 227 10.67 -13.52 5.08
C ARG A 227 11.41 -12.43 4.32
N TRP A 228 12.68 -12.62 3.95
CA TRP A 228 13.44 -11.63 3.19
C TRP A 228 12.98 -11.48 1.73
N MET A 229 12.35 -12.51 1.13
CA MET A 229 11.63 -12.33 -0.14
C MET A 229 10.47 -11.33 0.00
N VAL A 230 9.82 -11.28 1.17
CA VAL A 230 8.72 -10.33 1.45
C VAL A 230 9.22 -9.00 2.00
N VAL A 231 10.39 -8.93 2.60
CA VAL A 231 10.90 -7.65 3.13
C VAL A 231 11.77 -6.96 2.08
N HIS A 232 12.86 -7.59 1.64
CA HIS A 232 13.82 -6.97 0.73
C HIS A 232 13.32 -6.97 -0.72
N MET A 233 12.98 -8.14 -1.28
CA MET A 233 12.58 -8.18 -2.70
C MET A 233 11.26 -7.44 -2.95
N TRP A 234 10.30 -7.57 -2.05
CA TRP A 234 9.04 -6.83 -2.16
C TRP A 234 9.21 -5.32 -1.93
N VAL A 235 9.72 -4.88 -0.76
CA VAL A 235 9.75 -3.45 -0.42
C VAL A 235 10.83 -2.69 -1.19
N GLU A 236 11.98 -3.30 -1.45
CA GLU A 236 13.09 -2.58 -2.09
C GLU A 236 12.94 -2.67 -3.61
N VAL A 237 12.98 -3.89 -4.16
CA VAL A 237 13.07 -4.09 -5.62
C VAL A 237 11.77 -3.74 -6.34
N THR A 238 10.62 -4.26 -5.89
CA THR A 238 9.37 -3.99 -6.64
C THR A 238 8.87 -2.55 -6.46
N PHE A 239 9.19 -1.94 -5.32
CA PHE A 239 8.71 -0.62 -4.97
C PHE A 239 9.47 0.50 -5.68
N GLU A 240 10.78 0.35 -5.87
CA GLU A 240 11.59 1.30 -6.65
C GLU A 240 11.10 1.39 -8.10
N VAL A 241 10.82 0.24 -8.71
CA VAL A 241 10.24 0.18 -10.06
C VAL A 241 8.86 0.85 -10.10
N PHE A 242 7.98 0.48 -9.17
CA PHE A 242 6.63 1.05 -9.09
C PHE A 242 6.64 2.58 -8.89
N THR A 243 7.50 3.09 -8.01
CA THR A 243 7.64 4.52 -7.76
C THR A 243 8.17 5.26 -8.98
N THR A 244 9.19 4.69 -9.63
CA THR A 244 9.77 5.27 -10.84
C THR A 244 8.72 5.42 -11.94
N VAL A 245 7.89 4.39 -12.15
CA VAL A 245 6.77 4.43 -13.12
C VAL A 245 5.76 5.52 -12.77
N ILE A 246 5.38 5.64 -11.49
CA ILE A 246 4.41 6.66 -11.06
C ILE A 246 4.97 8.07 -11.17
N VAL A 247 6.23 8.29 -10.77
CA VAL A 247 6.85 9.61 -10.86
C VAL A 247 6.99 10.02 -12.32
N ALA A 248 7.51 9.13 -13.18
CA ALA A 248 7.57 9.37 -14.61
C ALA A 248 6.18 9.68 -15.19
N TYR A 249 5.16 8.93 -14.77
CA TYR A 249 3.78 9.20 -15.14
C TYR A 249 3.32 10.61 -14.75
N MET A 250 3.57 11.04 -13.51
CA MET A 250 3.22 12.37 -13.01
C MET A 250 3.90 13.46 -13.84
N LEU A 251 5.17 13.29 -14.16
CA LEU A 251 5.93 14.23 -14.98
C LEU A 251 5.37 14.31 -16.41
N VAL A 252 4.98 13.18 -17.01
CA VAL A 252 4.31 13.17 -18.34
C VAL A 252 2.98 13.90 -18.27
N GLN A 253 2.17 13.68 -17.23
CA GLN A 253 0.89 14.37 -17.08
C GLN A 253 1.02 15.87 -16.90
N MET A 254 2.05 16.31 -16.17
CA MET A 254 2.33 17.73 -15.98
C MET A 254 2.91 18.40 -17.23
N GLY A 255 3.18 17.64 -18.29
CA GLY A 255 3.82 18.16 -19.51
C GLY A 255 5.29 18.50 -19.30
N LEU A 256 5.94 17.94 -18.27
CA LEU A 256 7.34 18.21 -17.95
C LEU A 256 8.30 17.32 -18.75
N ILE A 257 7.85 16.11 -19.12
CA ILE A 257 8.62 15.16 -19.92
C ILE A 257 7.76 14.51 -21.00
N THR A 258 8.39 14.08 -22.09
CA THR A 258 7.69 13.36 -23.16
C THR A 258 7.46 11.90 -22.78
N ARG A 259 6.39 11.31 -23.32
CA ARG A 259 6.06 9.89 -23.14
C ARG A 259 7.21 8.96 -23.52
N VAL A 260 7.85 9.22 -24.67
CA VAL A 260 8.95 8.39 -25.20
C VAL A 260 10.16 8.43 -24.26
N MET A 261 10.44 9.57 -23.63
CA MET A 261 11.51 9.67 -22.64
C MET A 261 11.17 8.86 -21.39
N ALA A 262 9.95 9.01 -20.85
CA ALA A 262 9.50 8.24 -19.69
C ALA A 262 9.58 6.73 -19.92
N GLU A 263 9.04 6.25 -21.05
CA GLU A 263 9.00 4.82 -21.38
C GLU A 263 10.37 4.19 -21.67
N ARG A 264 11.39 4.97 -22.01
CA ARG A 264 12.77 4.48 -22.23
C ARG A 264 13.64 4.49 -20.99
N VAL A 265 13.34 5.36 -20.03
CA VAL A 265 14.11 5.52 -18.79
C VAL A 265 13.70 4.50 -17.74
N ILE A 266 12.41 4.16 -17.69
CA ILE A 266 11.87 3.04 -16.91
C ILE A 266 12.36 1.73 -17.52
#